data_AF-A0A2N2VUA8-F1
#
_entry.id   AF-A0A2N2VUA8-F1
#
_cell.length_a   1.000
_cell.length_b   1.000
_cell.length_c   1.000
_cell.angle_alpha   90.00
_cell.angle_beta   90.00
_cell.angle_gamma   90.00
#
_symmetry.space_group_name_H-M   'P 1'
#
loop_
_entity.id
_entity.type
_entity.pdbx_description
1 polymer ?
#
loop_
_entity_poly.entity_id
_entity_poly.type
_entity_poly.pdbx_seq_one_letter_code
_entity_poly.pdbx_strand_id
1 'polypeptide(L)'
;MVARIEIELREPQKRGKFDDVIIHLYKEDEHYSTNINFDFNPLYSLARDKESIAFDFLFFAVLIYNIDRFVNRHIFSLEGWTREIVITNMPVLHVDKFQRVKAKMDNAINFLTGDVWNINYCQSEGILYQAKENIMNWGDISVFEKVCLFSGGLDSLIGAIDELETISQQKKLFLISHKDLGKEGIDQNNIMTIFSRQHLYENKYSQIQTSVGIGKKDMGERIARESTFRSRSLLFIGMGIYVAYKLGRDIPLVIPENGTIALNIPLMPSRRSACSTRTTHPTFMSRLQDILFELDITNLMYNPYELKTKGEMVAESRNPNILRQLINTSCSCAKRSHTHYWDTRGRNIKHCGMCLPCIYRRVSLYLNGLDDANQYGTDVFNGQRFNIENLNLKSPRDFRTLLEFIRRRPSIESIEKELLINGMCEVSRIHEYALVVDRTLDQIIAWVNASGNDDIKRKAGIR
;
A
#
# COMPACT_ATOMS: atom_id res chain seq x y z
N MET A 1 -14.54 23.14 5.41
CA MET A 1 -14.57 23.18 3.92
C MET A 1 -14.86 21.76 3.48
N VAL A 2 -16.01 21.51 2.84
CA VAL A 2 -16.49 20.16 2.54
C VAL A 2 -16.36 19.89 1.05
N ALA A 3 -15.64 18.83 0.69
CA ALA A 3 -15.60 18.30 -0.66
C ALA A 3 -16.80 17.37 -0.86
N ARG A 4 -17.77 17.77 -1.70
CA ARG A 4 -18.92 16.93 -2.05
C ARG A 4 -18.63 16.17 -3.33
N ILE A 5 -18.86 14.87 -3.30
CA ILE A 5 -18.59 13.95 -4.39
C ILE A 5 -19.89 13.35 -4.88
N GLU A 6 -20.11 13.43 -6.19
CA GLU A 6 -21.16 12.69 -6.89
C GLU A 6 -20.51 11.76 -7.93
N ILE A 7 -21.06 10.56 -8.07
CA ILE A 7 -20.55 9.52 -8.96
C ILE A 7 -21.58 9.32 -10.06
N GLU A 8 -21.15 9.51 -11.30
CA GLU A 8 -21.94 9.22 -12.49
C GLU A 8 -21.42 7.93 -13.13
N LEU A 9 -22.33 6.98 -13.35
CA LEU A 9 -22.06 5.74 -14.07
C LEU A 9 -22.62 5.86 -15.49
N ARG A 10 -21.76 5.73 -16.49
CA ARG A 10 -22.18 5.67 -17.90
C ARG A 10 -21.84 4.30 -18.46
N GLU A 11 -22.85 3.66 -19.07
CA GLU A 11 -22.70 2.32 -19.62
C GLU A 11 -21.53 2.21 -20.62
N PRO A 12 -20.87 1.04 -20.69
CA PRO A 12 -19.68 0.89 -21.48
C PRO A 12 -20.05 0.86 -22.96
N GLN A 13 -19.46 1.79 -23.73
CA GLN A 13 -19.67 1.88 -25.17
C GLN A 13 -18.94 0.76 -25.96
N LYS A 14 -18.12 -0.08 -25.31
CA LYS A 14 -17.31 -1.14 -25.95
C LYS A 14 -17.12 -2.35 -25.03
N ARG A 15 -17.15 -3.56 -25.61
CA ARG A 15 -16.82 -4.82 -24.93
C ARG A 15 -15.42 -4.79 -24.30
N GLY A 16 -15.30 -5.36 -23.10
CA GLY A 16 -14.07 -5.43 -22.34
C GLY A 16 -13.67 -4.16 -21.61
N LYS A 17 -14.62 -3.23 -21.46
CA LYS A 17 -14.44 -2.04 -20.65
C LYS A 17 -15.39 -2.10 -19.47
N PHE A 18 -14.89 -1.62 -18.34
CA PHE A 18 -15.73 -1.19 -17.22
C PHE A 18 -16.46 0.10 -17.62
N ASP A 19 -17.55 0.41 -16.94
CA ASP A 19 -18.29 1.65 -17.10
C ASP A 19 -17.36 2.87 -17.10
N ASP A 20 -17.78 3.90 -17.84
CA ASP A 20 -17.14 5.19 -17.75
C ASP A 20 -17.62 5.87 -16.47
N VAL A 21 -16.94 5.53 -15.37
CA VAL A 21 -17.22 6.11 -14.06
C VAL A 21 -16.60 7.50 -13.99
N ILE A 22 -17.45 8.49 -13.78
CA ILE A 22 -17.07 9.89 -13.63
C ILE A 22 -17.31 10.30 -12.17
N ILE A 23 -16.30 10.92 -11.59
CA ILE A 23 -16.35 11.50 -10.25
C ILE A 23 -16.47 13.01 -10.43
N HIS A 24 -17.57 13.58 -9.95
CA HIS A 24 -17.80 15.01 -9.85
C HIS A 24 -17.44 15.47 -8.44
N LEU A 25 -16.70 16.57 -8.35
CA LEU A 25 -16.25 17.20 -7.12
C LEU A 25 -16.77 18.63 -7.08
N TYR A 26 -17.58 18.91 -6.07
CA TYR A 26 -18.18 20.22 -5.83
C TYR A 26 -17.57 20.85 -4.59
N LYS A 27 -17.25 22.14 -4.69
CA LYS A 27 -16.82 22.98 -3.57
C LYS A 27 -17.38 24.38 -3.79
N GLU A 28 -18.35 24.76 -2.97
CA GLU A 28 -19.05 26.05 -3.11
C GLU A 28 -19.56 26.19 -4.55
N ASP A 29 -19.07 27.18 -5.31
CA ASP A 29 -19.45 27.40 -6.71
C ASP A 29 -18.52 26.69 -7.73
N GLU A 30 -17.45 26.03 -7.26
CA GLU A 30 -16.50 25.30 -8.11
C GLU A 30 -16.95 23.86 -8.38
N HIS A 31 -16.77 23.43 -9.64
CA HIS A 31 -17.07 22.07 -10.09
C HIS A 31 -15.91 21.51 -10.90
N TYR A 32 -15.44 20.32 -10.49
CA TYR A 32 -14.39 19.58 -11.19
C TYR A 32 -14.87 18.17 -11.49
N SER A 33 -14.47 17.62 -12.63
CA SER A 33 -14.84 16.25 -13.01
C SER A 33 -13.63 15.44 -13.42
N THR A 34 -13.63 14.16 -13.10
CA THR A 34 -12.58 13.24 -13.57
C THR A 34 -13.12 11.84 -13.81
N ASN A 35 -12.62 11.18 -14.84
CA ASN A 35 -12.96 9.79 -15.09
C ASN A 35 -11.99 8.86 -14.37
N ILE A 36 -12.43 7.68 -13.96
CA ILE A 36 -11.52 6.63 -13.49
C ILE A 36 -11.08 5.74 -14.65
N ASN A 37 -9.90 5.15 -14.54
CA ASN A 37 -9.48 4.04 -15.37
C ASN A 37 -9.37 2.80 -14.49
N PHE A 38 -10.21 1.79 -14.74
CA PHE A 38 -10.16 0.50 -14.08
C PHE A 38 -10.09 -0.62 -15.12
N ASP A 39 -8.91 -1.25 -15.23
CA ASP A 39 -8.76 -2.46 -16.04
C ASP A 39 -9.24 -3.68 -15.25
N PHE A 40 -10.55 -3.92 -15.28
CA PHE A 40 -11.19 -5.03 -14.57
C PHE A 40 -10.99 -6.39 -15.27
N ASN A 41 -10.63 -6.41 -16.56
CA ASN A 41 -10.53 -7.66 -17.34
C ASN A 41 -9.66 -8.74 -16.67
N PRO A 42 -8.47 -8.43 -16.12
CA PRO A 42 -7.63 -9.44 -15.49
C PRO A 42 -8.33 -10.11 -14.30
N LEU A 43 -8.97 -9.34 -13.42
CA LEU A 43 -9.72 -9.86 -12.27
C LEU A 43 -10.96 -10.65 -12.73
N TYR A 44 -11.72 -10.09 -13.68
CA TYR A 44 -12.89 -10.77 -14.24
C TYR A 44 -12.52 -12.10 -14.90
N SER A 45 -11.32 -12.21 -15.50
CA SER A 45 -10.90 -13.44 -16.18
C SER A 45 -10.89 -14.67 -15.27
N LEU A 46 -10.59 -14.47 -13.99
CA LEU A 46 -10.63 -15.50 -12.96
C LEU A 46 -12.00 -15.56 -12.28
N ALA A 47 -12.49 -14.41 -11.81
CA ALA A 47 -13.66 -14.35 -10.95
C ALA A 47 -14.97 -14.66 -11.65
N ARG A 48 -15.14 -14.16 -12.88
CA ARG A 48 -16.41 -14.23 -13.64
C ARG A 48 -17.60 -13.73 -12.83
N ASP A 49 -17.34 -12.79 -11.94
CA ASP A 49 -18.28 -12.21 -11.01
C ASP A 49 -18.41 -10.71 -11.29
N LYS A 50 -19.60 -10.19 -11.08
CA LYS A 50 -19.99 -8.79 -11.26
C LYS A 50 -21.17 -8.41 -10.36
N GLU A 51 -21.59 -9.33 -9.50
CA GLU A 51 -22.87 -9.27 -8.78
C GLU A 51 -22.73 -9.63 -7.31
N SER A 52 -21.61 -10.23 -6.88
CA SER A 52 -21.44 -10.60 -5.47
C SER A 52 -21.12 -9.42 -4.56
N ILE A 53 -21.25 -9.66 -3.25
CA ILE A 53 -20.85 -8.69 -2.24
C ILE A 53 -19.34 -8.39 -2.28
N ALA A 54 -18.51 -9.34 -2.73
CA ALA A 54 -17.08 -9.12 -2.90
C ALA A 54 -16.78 -8.20 -4.10
N PHE A 55 -17.62 -8.26 -5.14
CA PHE A 55 -17.56 -7.31 -6.26
C PHE A 55 -17.93 -5.89 -5.80
N ASP A 56 -18.98 -5.72 -4.99
CA ASP A 56 -19.31 -4.41 -4.40
C ASP A 56 -18.15 -3.86 -3.57
N PHE A 57 -17.54 -4.70 -2.72
CA PHE A 57 -16.39 -4.29 -1.91
C PHE A 57 -15.17 -3.89 -2.76
N LEU A 58 -14.89 -4.62 -3.84
CA LEU A 58 -13.85 -4.25 -4.81
C LEU A 58 -14.15 -2.89 -5.45
N PHE A 59 -15.38 -2.68 -5.93
CA PHE A 59 -15.72 -1.44 -6.60
C PHE A 59 -15.73 -0.25 -5.65
N PHE A 60 -16.24 -0.44 -4.43
CA PHE A 60 -16.11 0.51 -3.32
C PHE A 60 -14.63 0.90 -3.09
N ALA A 61 -13.72 -0.07 -2.99
CA ALA A 61 -12.30 0.19 -2.78
C ALA A 61 -11.67 0.96 -3.96
N VAL A 62 -12.08 0.66 -5.20
CA VAL A 62 -11.67 1.41 -6.41
C VAL A 62 -12.13 2.86 -6.34
N LEU A 63 -13.38 3.11 -5.94
CA LEU A 63 -13.95 4.46 -5.85
C LEU A 63 -13.28 5.27 -4.74
N ILE A 64 -13.15 4.72 -3.53
CA ILE A 64 -12.45 5.39 -2.41
C ILE A 64 -11.01 5.73 -2.79
N TYR A 65 -10.30 4.81 -3.47
CA TYR A 65 -8.95 5.09 -3.95
C TYR A 65 -8.88 6.28 -4.92
N ASN A 66 -9.78 6.33 -5.90
CA ASN A 66 -9.75 7.41 -6.89
C ASN A 66 -10.25 8.74 -6.31
N ILE A 67 -11.24 8.73 -5.42
CA ILE A 67 -11.71 9.93 -4.70
C ILE A 67 -10.62 10.48 -3.79
N ASP A 68 -9.92 9.62 -3.03
CA ASP A 68 -8.77 10.01 -2.21
C ASP A 68 -7.70 10.71 -3.05
N ARG A 69 -7.46 10.22 -4.28
CA ARG A 69 -6.51 10.79 -5.23
C ARG A 69 -7.01 12.08 -5.90
N PHE A 70 -8.32 12.27 -6.02
CA PHE A 70 -8.91 13.40 -6.73
C PHE A 70 -9.01 14.65 -5.84
N VAL A 71 -9.41 14.47 -4.58
CA VAL A 71 -9.60 15.58 -3.62
C VAL A 71 -8.24 16.01 -3.03
N ASN A 72 -7.62 17.07 -3.53
CA ASN A 72 -6.32 17.51 -3.03
C ASN A 72 -6.37 18.12 -1.63
N ARG A 73 -5.61 17.58 -0.65
CA ARG A 73 -5.64 18.15 0.71
C ARG A 73 -5.18 19.60 0.81
N HIS A 74 -4.27 20.06 -0.03
CA HIS A 74 -3.81 21.45 -0.01
C HIS A 74 -4.87 22.44 -0.51
N ILE A 75 -5.88 21.96 -1.24
CA ILE A 75 -6.94 22.79 -1.82
C ILE A 75 -8.26 22.65 -1.04
N PHE A 76 -8.52 21.45 -0.49
CA PHE A 76 -9.78 21.07 0.15
C PHE A 76 -9.66 20.86 1.67
N SER A 77 -8.65 21.45 2.31
CA SER A 77 -8.59 21.52 3.77
C SER A 77 -8.03 22.87 4.20
N LEU A 78 -8.45 23.33 5.38
CA LEU A 78 -8.03 24.64 5.92
C LEU A 78 -6.51 24.70 6.16
N GLU A 79 -5.94 23.61 6.67
CA GLU A 79 -4.54 23.55 7.13
C GLU A 79 -3.65 22.64 6.26
N GLY A 80 -4.18 22.10 5.15
CA GLY A 80 -3.47 21.13 4.31
C GLY A 80 -3.39 19.71 4.87
N TRP A 81 -4.17 19.38 5.92
CA TRP A 81 -4.06 18.11 6.65
C TRP A 81 -5.25 17.16 6.43
N THR A 82 -6.40 17.48 7.02
CA THR A 82 -7.61 16.64 7.06
C THR A 82 -8.68 17.26 6.18
N ARG A 83 -9.16 16.49 5.21
CA ARG A 83 -10.29 16.85 4.35
C ARG A 83 -11.59 16.35 4.97
N GLU A 84 -12.67 17.07 4.71
CA GLU A 84 -14.03 16.58 4.92
C GLU A 84 -14.60 16.18 3.55
N ILE A 85 -14.86 14.89 3.35
CA ILE A 85 -15.29 14.31 2.07
C ILE A 85 -16.67 13.68 2.27
N VAL A 86 -17.66 14.16 1.52
CA VAL A 86 -19.02 13.62 1.51
C VAL A 86 -19.28 12.99 0.16
N ILE A 87 -19.56 11.69 0.13
CA ILE A 87 -20.02 11.00 -1.08
C ILE A 87 -21.53 10.91 -1.01
N THR A 88 -22.23 11.48 -1.99
CA THR A 88 -23.70 11.57 -1.98
C THR A 88 -24.37 10.29 -2.46
N ASN A 89 -23.73 9.56 -3.39
CA ASN A 89 -24.32 8.44 -4.10
C ASN A 89 -23.29 7.33 -4.42
N MET A 90 -22.66 6.76 -3.40
CA MET A 90 -21.76 5.60 -3.55
C MET A 90 -22.54 4.39 -4.09
N PRO A 91 -22.30 3.96 -5.35
CA PRO A 91 -23.08 2.89 -5.96
C PRO A 91 -22.65 1.53 -5.42
N VAL A 92 -23.62 0.75 -4.94
CA VAL A 92 -23.44 -0.65 -4.52
C VAL A 92 -24.67 -1.47 -4.93
N LEU A 93 -24.50 -2.76 -5.21
CA LEU A 93 -25.62 -3.67 -5.51
C LEU A 93 -26.36 -4.08 -4.24
N HIS A 94 -25.65 -4.30 -3.12
CA HIS A 94 -26.20 -4.73 -1.84
C HIS A 94 -26.31 -3.58 -0.83
N VAL A 95 -27.13 -2.57 -1.15
CA VAL A 95 -27.28 -1.34 -0.34
C VAL A 95 -27.56 -1.63 1.13
N ASP A 96 -28.50 -2.54 1.43
CA ASP A 96 -28.88 -2.85 2.81
C ASP A 96 -27.70 -3.35 3.64
N LYS A 97 -26.81 -4.17 3.05
CA LYS A 97 -25.61 -4.68 3.75
C LYS A 97 -24.62 -3.56 4.04
N PHE A 98 -24.34 -2.72 3.05
CA PHE A 98 -23.43 -1.57 3.21
C PHE A 98 -23.98 -0.54 4.19
N GLN A 99 -25.30 -0.31 4.19
CA GLN A 99 -25.95 0.60 5.12
C GLN A 99 -25.80 0.13 6.58
N ARG A 100 -25.89 -1.19 6.83
CA ARG A 100 -25.66 -1.75 8.18
C ARG A 100 -24.24 -1.50 8.70
N VAL A 101 -23.24 -1.59 7.82
CA VAL A 101 -21.83 -1.39 8.20
C VAL A 101 -21.34 0.05 8.03
N LYS A 102 -22.19 0.99 7.58
CA LYS A 102 -21.82 2.37 7.23
C LYS A 102 -20.93 3.04 8.26
N ALA A 103 -21.35 3.06 9.53
CA ALA A 103 -20.60 3.74 10.58
C ALA A 103 -19.22 3.09 10.81
N LYS A 104 -19.11 1.76 10.72
CA LYS A 104 -17.83 1.05 10.85
C LYS A 104 -16.94 1.33 9.64
N MET A 105 -17.51 1.29 8.45
CA MET A 105 -16.81 1.59 7.19
C MET A 105 -16.25 3.01 7.18
N ASP A 106 -17.08 4.02 7.43
CA ASP A 106 -16.65 5.43 7.52
C ASP A 106 -15.49 5.57 8.51
N ASN A 107 -15.61 4.98 9.71
CA ASN A 107 -14.55 5.02 10.73
C ASN A 107 -13.26 4.29 10.32
N ALA A 108 -13.35 3.20 9.56
CA ALA A 108 -12.18 2.49 9.05
C ALA A 108 -11.45 3.33 7.98
N ILE A 109 -12.20 3.96 7.07
CA ILE A 109 -11.63 4.83 6.02
C ILE A 109 -11.06 6.13 6.62
N ASN A 110 -11.73 6.71 7.62
CA ASN A 110 -11.23 7.85 8.39
C ASN A 110 -9.88 7.53 9.01
N PHE A 111 -9.79 6.37 9.67
CA PHE A 111 -8.55 5.94 10.30
C PHE A 111 -7.44 5.74 9.28
N LEU A 112 -7.73 5.07 8.15
CA LEU A 112 -6.75 4.78 7.09
C LEU A 112 -6.15 6.05 6.46
N THR A 113 -7.01 7.03 6.17
CA THR A 113 -6.64 8.22 5.38
C THR A 113 -6.24 9.43 6.23
N GLY A 114 -6.74 9.51 7.47
CA GLY A 114 -6.62 10.69 8.33
C GLY A 114 -7.57 11.83 7.92
N ASP A 115 -8.60 11.52 7.14
CA ASP A 115 -9.65 12.43 6.67
C ASP A 115 -10.99 12.07 7.30
N VAL A 116 -11.99 12.95 7.15
CA VAL A 116 -13.36 12.71 7.61
C VAL A 116 -14.22 12.36 6.40
N TRP A 117 -14.69 11.12 6.35
CA TRP A 117 -15.53 10.57 5.29
C TRP A 117 -16.95 10.40 5.79
N ASN A 118 -17.91 10.81 4.96
CA ASN A 118 -19.31 10.46 5.09
C ASN A 118 -19.80 9.85 3.77
N ILE A 119 -20.02 8.54 3.77
CA ILE A 119 -20.33 7.79 2.55
C ILE A 119 -21.81 7.42 2.53
N ASN A 120 -22.59 8.02 1.63
CA ASN A 120 -24.00 7.67 1.44
C ASN A 120 -24.13 6.69 0.28
N TYR A 121 -24.77 5.56 0.52
CA TYR A 121 -24.91 4.49 -0.47
C TYR A 121 -26.17 4.68 -1.30
N CYS A 122 -26.10 4.33 -2.58
CA CYS A 122 -27.25 4.24 -3.48
C CYS A 122 -27.23 2.92 -4.24
N GLN A 123 -28.39 2.51 -4.76
CA GLN A 123 -28.48 1.33 -5.61
C GLN A 123 -27.66 1.58 -6.88
N SER A 124 -26.77 0.65 -7.22
CA SER A 124 -26.11 0.66 -8.52
C SER A 124 -27.11 0.23 -9.59
N GLU A 125 -27.26 1.04 -10.64
CA GLU A 125 -28.09 0.78 -11.80
C GLU A 125 -27.20 0.56 -13.05
N GLY A 126 -27.64 -0.30 -13.98
CA GLY A 126 -26.93 -0.57 -15.23
C GLY A 126 -25.89 -1.70 -15.16
N ILE A 127 -25.27 -2.00 -16.31
CA ILE A 127 -24.26 -3.05 -16.46
C ILE A 127 -22.85 -2.45 -16.31
N LEU A 128 -22.25 -2.57 -15.13
CA LEU A 128 -20.93 -1.98 -14.82
C LEU A 128 -19.75 -2.51 -15.66
N TYR A 129 -19.91 -3.67 -16.28
CA TYR A 129 -18.86 -4.27 -17.09
C TYR A 129 -19.41 -5.17 -18.18
N GLN A 130 -18.96 -4.95 -19.42
CA GLN A 130 -19.22 -5.83 -20.55
C GLN A 130 -18.03 -6.76 -20.78
N ALA A 131 -18.25 -8.07 -20.66
CA ALA A 131 -17.23 -9.09 -20.88
C ALA A 131 -16.68 -9.10 -22.33
N LYS A 132 -15.38 -9.39 -22.48
CA LYS A 132 -14.80 -9.72 -23.80
C LYS A 132 -15.19 -11.13 -24.23
N GLU A 133 -15.12 -11.40 -25.53
CA GLU A 133 -15.03 -12.75 -26.05
C GLU A 133 -13.61 -13.30 -25.82
N ASN A 134 -13.43 -14.62 -25.68
CA ASN A 134 -12.14 -15.30 -25.48
C ASN A 134 -11.36 -14.90 -24.22
N ILE A 135 -12.01 -14.92 -23.07
CA ILE A 135 -11.36 -14.64 -21.80
C ILE A 135 -10.63 -15.89 -21.30
N MET A 136 -9.39 -15.70 -20.81
CA MET A 136 -8.51 -16.75 -20.29
C MET A 136 -9.24 -17.79 -19.43
N ASN A 137 -9.00 -19.07 -19.71
CA ASN A 137 -9.43 -20.18 -18.89
C ASN A 137 -8.31 -20.51 -17.90
N TRP A 138 -8.59 -20.36 -16.60
CA TRP A 138 -7.64 -20.63 -15.52
C TRP A 138 -7.57 -22.12 -15.15
N GLY A 139 -8.37 -22.97 -15.79
CA GLY A 139 -8.46 -24.39 -15.48
C GLY A 139 -9.11 -24.62 -14.12
N ASP A 140 -8.61 -25.63 -13.39
CA ASP A 140 -9.07 -25.91 -12.04
C ASP A 140 -8.52 -24.86 -11.06
N ILE A 141 -9.42 -24.02 -10.53
CA ILE A 141 -9.10 -22.98 -9.56
C ILE A 141 -9.05 -23.52 -8.11
N SER A 142 -9.47 -24.77 -7.85
CA SER A 142 -9.38 -25.38 -6.52
C SER A 142 -7.96 -25.72 -6.09
N VAL A 143 -7.00 -25.63 -7.03
CA VAL A 143 -5.57 -25.78 -6.77
C VAL A 143 -5.00 -24.61 -5.97
N PHE A 144 -5.69 -23.47 -5.92
CA PHE A 144 -5.22 -22.32 -5.16
C PHE A 144 -5.54 -22.47 -3.67
N GLU A 145 -4.54 -22.34 -2.82
CA GLU A 145 -4.68 -22.46 -1.36
C GLU A 145 -4.75 -21.10 -0.67
N LYS A 146 -4.04 -20.10 -1.21
CA LYS A 146 -3.94 -18.76 -0.62
C LYS A 146 -3.86 -17.69 -1.69
N VAL A 147 -4.31 -16.49 -1.35
CA VAL A 147 -4.05 -15.26 -2.13
C VAL A 147 -3.02 -14.41 -1.39
N CYS A 148 -2.04 -13.87 -2.09
CA CYS A 148 -1.02 -13.01 -1.50
C CYS A 148 -0.87 -11.70 -2.29
N LEU A 149 -0.87 -10.57 -1.57
CA LEU A 149 -0.67 -9.26 -2.16
C LEU A 149 0.78 -9.08 -2.60
N PHE A 150 0.95 -8.72 -3.88
CA PHE A 150 2.27 -8.63 -4.51
C PHE A 150 2.48 -7.28 -5.18
N SER A 151 3.12 -6.36 -4.47
CA SER A 151 3.41 -5.00 -4.95
C SER A 151 4.68 -4.90 -5.80
N GLY A 152 5.58 -5.90 -5.72
CA GLY A 152 6.94 -5.85 -6.30
C GLY A 152 7.97 -5.17 -5.39
N GLY A 153 7.60 -4.85 -4.16
CA GLY A 153 8.51 -4.42 -3.10
C GLY A 153 9.20 -5.59 -2.38
N LEU A 154 10.22 -5.28 -1.58
CA LEU A 154 10.99 -6.29 -0.83
C LEU A 154 10.11 -7.15 0.07
N ASP A 155 9.15 -6.54 0.77
CA ASP A 155 8.29 -7.22 1.74
C ASP A 155 7.36 -8.22 1.05
N SER A 156 6.69 -7.78 -0.02
CA SER A 156 5.88 -8.67 -0.84
C SER A 156 6.69 -9.77 -1.54
N LEU A 157 7.97 -9.52 -1.84
CA LEU A 157 8.86 -10.53 -2.39
C LEU A 157 9.21 -11.59 -1.35
N ILE A 158 9.57 -11.18 -0.13
CA ILE A 158 9.83 -12.09 0.99
C ILE A 158 8.57 -12.90 1.30
N GLY A 159 7.41 -12.23 1.40
CA GLY A 159 6.12 -12.90 1.62
C GLY A 159 5.77 -13.90 0.53
N ALA A 160 5.98 -13.57 -0.76
CA ALA A 160 5.75 -14.52 -1.84
C ALA A 160 6.68 -15.73 -1.76
N ILE A 161 7.98 -15.52 -1.48
CA ILE A 161 8.96 -16.61 -1.30
C ILE A 161 8.56 -17.50 -0.14
N ASP A 162 8.27 -16.91 1.03
CA ASP A 162 7.96 -17.66 2.24
C ASP A 162 6.68 -18.49 2.06
N GLU A 163 5.63 -17.91 1.48
CA GLU A 163 4.40 -18.64 1.20
C GLU A 163 4.63 -19.76 0.18
N LEU A 164 5.44 -19.54 -0.87
CA LEU A 164 5.78 -20.57 -1.86
C LEU A 164 6.61 -21.73 -1.31
N GLU A 165 7.42 -21.49 -0.27
CA GLU A 165 8.16 -22.51 0.45
C GLU A 165 7.27 -23.32 1.42
N THR A 166 6.13 -22.75 1.84
CA THR A 166 5.19 -23.43 2.75
C THR A 166 3.99 -24.07 2.07
N ILE A 167 3.72 -23.71 0.82
CA ILE A 167 2.50 -24.16 0.15
C ILE A 167 2.48 -25.68 -0.03
N SER A 168 1.31 -26.27 0.20
CA SER A 168 1.12 -27.72 0.11
C SER A 168 1.52 -28.26 -1.26
N GLN A 169 1.95 -29.53 -1.30
CA GLN A 169 2.21 -30.20 -2.56
C GLN A 169 0.97 -30.13 -3.47
N GLN A 170 1.18 -29.86 -4.77
CA GLN A 170 0.13 -29.71 -5.78
C GLN A 170 -0.80 -28.50 -5.60
N LYS A 171 -0.59 -27.65 -4.59
CA LYS A 171 -1.30 -26.38 -4.42
C LYS A 171 -0.51 -25.20 -4.98
N LYS A 172 -1.22 -24.09 -5.21
CA LYS A 172 -0.69 -22.88 -5.84
C LYS A 172 -1.01 -21.62 -5.04
N LEU A 173 -0.07 -20.67 -5.08
CA LEU A 173 -0.23 -19.34 -4.51
C LEU A 173 -0.77 -18.39 -5.59
N PHE A 174 -1.83 -17.65 -5.28
CA PHE A 174 -2.36 -16.64 -6.19
C PHE A 174 -1.83 -15.25 -5.83
N LEU A 175 -1.00 -14.66 -6.68
CA LEU A 175 -0.43 -13.33 -6.49
C LEU A 175 -1.32 -12.25 -7.10
N ILE A 176 -1.66 -11.23 -6.30
CA ILE A 176 -2.46 -10.08 -6.76
C ILE A 176 -1.62 -8.83 -6.78
N SER A 177 -1.55 -8.23 -7.96
CA SER A 177 -0.72 -7.06 -8.20
C SER A 177 -1.52 -5.90 -8.79
N HIS A 178 -1.18 -4.69 -8.34
CA HIS A 178 -1.67 -3.44 -8.91
C HIS A 178 -0.52 -2.66 -9.51
N LYS A 179 -0.77 -2.09 -10.69
CA LYS A 179 0.03 -1.00 -11.24
C LYS A 179 -0.82 0.25 -11.26
N ASP A 180 -0.30 1.35 -10.72
CA ASP A 180 -0.83 2.65 -11.12
C ASP A 180 -0.37 2.93 -12.58
N LEU A 181 -0.74 4.06 -13.17
CA LEU A 181 -0.30 4.55 -14.48
C LEU A 181 1.24 4.80 -14.57
N GLY A 182 2.02 4.27 -13.61
CA GLY A 182 3.46 4.41 -13.42
C GLY A 182 4.26 3.13 -13.74
N LYS A 183 5.38 2.97 -13.03
CA LYS A 183 6.45 1.99 -13.35
C LYS A 183 6.39 0.72 -12.48
N GLU A 184 5.47 0.63 -11.52
CA GLU A 184 5.35 -0.50 -10.57
C GLU A 184 5.09 -1.85 -11.27
N GLY A 185 4.33 -1.83 -12.37
CA GLY A 185 4.07 -3.06 -13.14
C GLY A 185 5.33 -3.68 -13.75
N ILE A 186 6.37 -2.87 -14.02
CA ILE A 186 7.65 -3.35 -14.55
C ILE A 186 8.40 -4.17 -13.50
N ASP A 187 8.38 -3.76 -12.23
CA ASP A 187 9.11 -4.46 -11.16
C ASP A 187 8.48 -5.82 -10.87
N GLN A 188 7.15 -5.86 -10.81
CA GLN A 188 6.38 -7.11 -10.68
C GLN A 188 6.67 -8.06 -11.84
N ASN A 189 6.60 -7.58 -13.08
CA ASN A 189 6.86 -8.41 -14.27
C ASN A 189 8.32 -8.91 -14.33
N ASN A 190 9.28 -8.10 -13.88
CA ASN A 190 10.69 -8.51 -13.85
C ASN A 190 10.92 -9.67 -12.87
N ILE A 191 10.34 -9.62 -11.67
CA ILE A 191 10.43 -10.73 -10.70
C ILE A 191 9.84 -12.01 -11.30
N MET A 192 8.65 -11.90 -11.89
CA MET A 192 7.93 -13.02 -12.49
C MET A 192 8.66 -13.59 -13.72
N THR A 193 9.32 -12.73 -14.49
CA THR A 193 10.17 -13.15 -15.61
C THR A 193 11.36 -13.97 -15.11
N ILE A 194 11.95 -13.60 -13.96
CA ILE A 194 13.06 -14.38 -13.38
C ILE A 194 12.54 -15.72 -12.86
N PHE A 195 11.42 -15.74 -12.13
CA PHE A 195 10.80 -17.00 -11.68
C PHE A 195 10.60 -17.96 -12.87
N SER A 196 10.02 -17.47 -13.97
CA SER A 196 9.79 -18.27 -15.16
C SER A 196 11.08 -18.70 -15.85
N ARG A 197 12.04 -17.78 -16.10
CA ARG A 197 13.28 -18.10 -16.83
C ARG A 197 14.23 -19.02 -16.07
N GLN A 198 14.20 -18.97 -14.74
CA GLN A 198 15.05 -19.80 -13.88
C GLN A 198 14.31 -21.05 -13.36
N HIS A 199 13.08 -21.31 -13.84
CA HIS A 199 12.23 -22.41 -13.39
C HIS A 199 12.04 -22.45 -11.85
N LEU A 200 12.00 -21.30 -11.20
CA LEU A 200 11.76 -21.20 -9.76
C LEU A 200 10.27 -21.39 -9.48
N TYR A 201 9.94 -22.27 -8.53
CA TYR A 201 8.57 -22.55 -8.10
C TYR A 201 7.63 -22.90 -9.27
N GLU A 202 8.12 -23.68 -10.23
CA GLU A 202 7.36 -24.07 -11.40
C GLU A 202 6.02 -24.71 -11.01
N ASN A 203 4.94 -24.28 -11.66
CA ASN A 203 3.56 -24.67 -11.38
C ASN A 203 3.05 -24.41 -9.96
N LYS A 204 3.76 -23.66 -9.09
CA LYS A 204 3.31 -23.34 -7.72
C LYS A 204 2.67 -21.97 -7.56
N TYR A 205 2.63 -21.14 -8.61
CA TYR A 205 2.04 -19.81 -8.50
C TYR A 205 1.26 -19.41 -9.75
N SER A 206 0.44 -18.38 -9.59
CA SER A 206 -0.19 -17.63 -10.66
C SER A 206 -0.29 -16.17 -10.26
N GLN A 207 -0.41 -15.27 -11.22
CA GLN A 207 -0.51 -13.85 -10.94
C GLN A 207 -1.56 -13.19 -11.81
N ILE A 208 -2.31 -12.27 -11.20
CA ILE A 208 -3.05 -11.23 -11.92
C ILE A 208 -2.45 -9.88 -11.60
N GLN A 209 -2.22 -9.08 -12.65
CA GLN A 209 -1.88 -7.67 -12.54
C GLN A 209 -3.01 -6.83 -13.16
N THR A 210 -3.55 -5.88 -12.38
CA THR A 210 -4.58 -4.94 -12.82
C THR A 210 -4.10 -3.49 -12.68
N SER A 211 -4.76 -2.58 -13.41
CA SER A 211 -4.48 -1.15 -13.37
C SER A 211 -5.70 -0.37 -12.90
N VAL A 212 -5.50 0.46 -11.88
CA VAL A 212 -6.52 1.40 -11.37
C VAL A 212 -5.90 2.76 -11.13
N GLY A 213 -6.54 3.82 -11.60
CA GLY A 213 -6.16 5.19 -11.27
C GLY A 213 -6.99 6.23 -12.02
N ILE A 214 -6.78 7.51 -11.68
CA ILE A 214 -7.49 8.62 -12.32
C ILE A 214 -7.10 8.67 -13.80
N GLY A 215 -8.12 8.62 -14.66
CA GLY A 215 -8.01 8.62 -16.10
C GLY A 215 -7.39 9.89 -16.68
N LYS A 216 -7.27 9.90 -18.01
CA LYS A 216 -6.66 10.98 -18.79
C LYS A 216 -7.67 11.67 -19.72
N LYS A 217 -8.96 11.33 -19.62
CA LYS A 217 -9.96 12.01 -20.44
C LYS A 217 -10.01 13.47 -20.02
N ASP A 218 -10.17 14.34 -21.00
CA ASP A 218 -10.34 15.75 -20.74
C ASP A 218 -11.79 15.97 -20.33
N MET A 219 -11.98 16.47 -19.10
CA MET A 219 -13.28 16.63 -18.46
C MET A 219 -13.47 18.08 -18.00
N GLY A 220 -12.85 19.02 -18.72
CA GLY A 220 -12.82 20.44 -18.37
C GLY A 220 -11.63 20.82 -17.49
N GLU A 221 -11.86 21.68 -16.52
CA GLU A 221 -10.81 22.20 -15.65
C GLU A 221 -10.10 21.10 -14.86
N ARG A 222 -8.76 21.20 -14.80
CA ARG A 222 -7.92 20.22 -14.12
C ARG A 222 -7.46 20.78 -12.79
N ILE A 223 -7.61 19.97 -11.76
CA ILE A 223 -7.10 20.24 -10.43
C ILE A 223 -5.88 19.36 -10.11
N ALA A 224 -4.97 19.87 -9.29
CA ALA A 224 -3.82 19.12 -8.83
C ALA A 224 -4.27 17.88 -8.06
N ARG A 225 -3.73 16.70 -8.36
CA ARG A 225 -4.10 15.44 -7.70
C ARG A 225 -3.44 15.30 -6.33
N GLU A 226 -4.11 14.60 -5.42
CA GLU A 226 -3.52 14.16 -4.16
C GLU A 226 -2.37 13.17 -4.40
N SER A 227 -1.27 13.37 -3.67
CA SER A 227 0.01 12.70 -3.91
C SER A 227 0.38 11.68 -2.83
N THR A 228 -0.42 11.53 -1.78
CA THR A 228 -0.10 10.70 -0.60
C THR A 228 -0.60 9.25 -0.66
N PHE A 229 -1.42 8.87 -1.65
CA PHE A 229 -1.89 7.49 -1.91
C PHE A 229 -2.37 6.74 -0.64
N ARG A 230 -3.06 7.41 0.29
CA ARG A 230 -3.28 6.87 1.64
C ARG A 230 -4.27 5.73 1.68
N SER A 231 -5.24 5.71 0.76
CA SER A 231 -6.18 4.59 0.64
C SER A 231 -5.71 3.46 -0.27
N ARG A 232 -4.45 3.47 -0.74
CA ARG A 232 -3.95 2.47 -1.71
C ARG A 232 -3.99 1.04 -1.17
N SER A 233 -3.79 0.81 0.13
CA SER A 233 -3.95 -0.55 0.71
C SER A 233 -5.35 -1.09 0.52
N LEU A 234 -6.38 -0.27 0.73
CA LEU A 234 -7.76 -0.69 0.59
C LEU A 234 -8.02 -1.23 -0.82
N LEU A 235 -7.44 -0.60 -1.84
CA LEU A 235 -7.51 -1.09 -3.22
C LEU A 235 -6.89 -2.48 -3.38
N PHE A 236 -5.66 -2.68 -2.87
CA PHE A 236 -5.01 -3.99 -2.91
C PHE A 236 -5.83 -5.05 -2.15
N ILE A 237 -6.33 -4.71 -0.97
CA ILE A 237 -7.16 -5.59 -0.15
C ILE A 237 -8.45 -5.94 -0.87
N GLY A 238 -9.14 -4.96 -1.48
CA GLY A 238 -10.35 -5.19 -2.27
C GLY A 238 -10.11 -6.16 -3.44
N MET A 239 -8.99 -6.01 -4.15
CA MET A 239 -8.60 -6.95 -5.22
C MET A 239 -8.28 -8.35 -4.67
N GLY A 240 -7.56 -8.43 -3.56
CA GLY A 240 -7.19 -9.69 -2.89
C GLY A 240 -8.40 -10.45 -2.39
N ILE A 241 -9.29 -9.77 -1.66
CA ILE A 241 -10.54 -10.34 -1.13
C ILE A 241 -11.46 -10.79 -2.26
N TYR A 242 -11.60 -10.00 -3.32
CA TYR A 242 -12.41 -10.38 -4.48
C TYR A 242 -11.94 -11.70 -5.10
N VAL A 243 -10.63 -11.88 -5.25
CA VAL A 243 -10.06 -13.13 -5.76
C VAL A 243 -10.18 -14.26 -4.73
N ALA A 244 -9.86 -14.02 -3.47
CA ALA A 244 -9.97 -15.02 -2.41
C ALA A 244 -11.40 -15.56 -2.31
N TYR A 245 -12.39 -14.67 -2.31
CA TYR A 245 -13.82 -15.00 -2.28
C TYR A 245 -14.22 -15.91 -3.45
N LYS A 246 -13.69 -15.67 -4.66
CA LYS A 246 -13.93 -16.55 -5.80
C LYS A 246 -13.33 -17.95 -5.59
N LEU A 247 -12.08 -17.99 -5.13
CA LEU A 247 -11.31 -19.22 -5.01
C LEU A 247 -11.90 -20.15 -3.93
N GLY A 248 -12.50 -19.58 -2.90
CA GLY A 248 -13.24 -20.32 -1.88
C GLY A 248 -13.45 -19.50 -0.61
N ARG A 249 -14.42 -19.92 0.21
CA ARG A 249 -14.78 -19.22 1.47
C ARG A 249 -13.65 -19.18 2.50
N ASP A 250 -12.80 -20.21 2.50
CA ASP A 250 -11.73 -20.39 3.49
C ASP A 250 -10.35 -19.99 2.95
N ILE A 251 -10.28 -19.42 1.74
CA ILE A 251 -9.01 -18.99 1.14
C ILE A 251 -8.56 -17.71 1.85
N PRO A 252 -7.40 -17.69 2.53
CA PRO A 252 -6.95 -16.49 3.22
C PRO A 252 -6.26 -15.52 2.25
N LEU A 253 -6.25 -14.25 2.66
CA LEU A 253 -5.49 -13.18 2.04
C LEU A 253 -4.26 -12.84 2.90
N VAL A 254 -3.09 -13.13 2.36
CA VAL A 254 -1.80 -12.78 2.95
C VAL A 254 -1.40 -11.36 2.54
N ILE A 255 -1.02 -10.54 3.52
CA ILE A 255 -0.60 -9.16 3.33
C ILE A 255 0.81 -8.96 3.89
N PRO A 256 1.87 -9.20 3.09
CA PRO A 256 3.24 -9.06 3.56
C PRO A 256 3.66 -7.60 3.74
N GLU A 257 3.76 -7.12 4.98
CA GLU A 257 4.35 -5.81 5.30
C GLU A 257 5.06 -5.87 6.67
N ASN A 258 6.28 -5.37 6.75
CA ASN A 258 7.00 -5.33 8.02
C ASN A 258 6.28 -4.49 9.10
N GLY A 259 6.43 -4.89 10.36
CA GLY A 259 5.84 -4.23 11.52
C GLY A 259 6.27 -2.76 11.68
N THR A 260 7.49 -2.40 11.29
CA THR A 260 7.97 -1.00 11.38
C THR A 260 7.11 -0.06 10.52
N ILE A 261 6.83 -0.46 9.28
CA ILE A 261 5.99 0.33 8.35
C ILE A 261 4.50 0.16 8.68
N ALA A 262 4.07 -1.01 9.15
CA ALA A 262 2.69 -1.25 9.55
C ALA A 262 2.25 -0.36 10.73
N LEU A 263 3.08 -0.27 11.77
CA LEU A 263 2.84 0.56 12.96
C LEU A 263 2.99 2.06 12.67
N ASN A 264 3.95 2.41 11.81
CA ASN A 264 4.25 3.77 11.37
C ASN A 264 4.25 4.81 12.51
N ILE A 265 5.05 4.53 13.54
CA ILE A 265 5.17 5.41 14.70
C ILE A 265 5.63 6.81 14.27
N PRO A 266 4.99 7.90 14.75
CA PRO A 266 5.37 9.24 14.38
C PRO A 266 6.75 9.56 14.95
N LEU A 267 7.69 9.87 14.06
CA LEU A 267 9.07 10.22 14.45
C LEU A 267 9.16 11.54 15.24
N MET A 268 8.10 12.37 15.22
CA MET A 268 7.92 13.55 16.06
C MET A 268 6.43 13.74 16.41
N PRO A 269 6.10 14.32 17.56
CA PRO A 269 4.70 14.59 17.95
C PRO A 269 3.91 15.42 16.93
N SER A 270 4.57 16.35 16.24
CA SER A 270 3.95 17.17 15.18
C SER A 270 3.59 16.39 13.91
N ARG A 271 3.96 15.12 13.82
CA ARG A 271 3.65 14.21 12.70
C ARG A 271 2.58 13.17 13.07
N ARG A 272 1.78 13.41 14.10
CA ARG A 272 0.62 12.54 14.40
C ARG A 272 -0.46 12.63 13.31
N SER A 273 -1.31 11.62 13.25
CA SER A 273 -2.49 11.58 12.37
C SER A 273 -2.14 11.65 10.87
N ALA A 274 -2.55 12.73 10.17
CA ALA A 274 -2.44 12.86 8.72
C ALA A 274 -1.01 12.74 8.15
N CYS A 275 0.05 12.80 8.95
CA CYS A 275 1.42 12.58 8.43
C CYS A 275 1.81 11.10 8.25
N SER A 276 1.01 10.15 8.74
CA SER A 276 1.34 8.72 8.79
C SER A 276 0.37 7.88 7.96
N THR A 277 0.89 7.14 6.98
CA THR A 277 0.15 6.09 6.25
C THR A 277 -0.15 4.90 7.19
N ARG A 278 -1.41 4.45 7.26
CA ARG A 278 -1.86 3.34 8.11
C ARG A 278 -2.25 2.10 7.30
N THR A 279 -1.44 1.83 6.27
CA THR A 279 -1.68 0.87 5.18
C THR A 279 -2.08 -0.53 5.67
N THR A 280 -1.33 -1.06 6.62
CA THR A 280 -1.51 -2.40 7.25
C THR A 280 -1.52 -2.30 8.77
N HIS A 281 -1.89 -1.13 9.30
CA HIS A 281 -1.91 -0.90 10.74
C HIS A 281 -2.88 -1.90 11.42
N PRO A 282 -2.49 -2.55 12.54
CA PRO A 282 -3.31 -3.61 13.15
C PRO A 282 -4.76 -3.22 13.42
N THR A 283 -4.99 -2.00 13.93
CA THR A 283 -6.36 -1.48 14.12
C THR A 283 -7.15 -1.31 12.83
N PHE A 284 -6.53 -0.92 11.72
CA PHE A 284 -7.22 -0.85 10.43
C PHE A 284 -7.57 -2.26 9.93
N MET A 285 -6.60 -3.19 10.02
CA MET A 285 -6.77 -4.58 9.62
C MET A 285 -7.92 -5.26 10.38
N SER A 286 -7.96 -5.12 11.71
CA SER A 286 -9.04 -5.65 12.55
C SER A 286 -10.40 -5.04 12.21
N ARG A 287 -10.50 -3.71 12.13
CA ARG A 287 -11.77 -3.04 11.75
C ARG A 287 -12.27 -3.51 10.39
N LEU A 288 -11.37 -3.63 9.42
CA LEU A 288 -11.74 -4.08 8.08
C LEU A 288 -12.17 -5.55 8.08
N GLN A 289 -11.50 -6.42 8.83
CA GLN A 289 -11.89 -7.82 8.97
C GLN A 289 -13.31 -7.97 9.55
N ASP A 290 -13.64 -7.19 10.60
CA ASP A 290 -14.97 -7.18 11.19
C ASP A 290 -16.05 -6.74 10.18
N ILE A 291 -15.75 -5.69 9.41
CA ILE A 291 -16.64 -5.22 8.34
C ILE A 291 -16.85 -6.30 7.27
N LEU A 292 -15.78 -6.99 6.85
CA LEU A 292 -15.88 -8.07 5.86
C LEU A 292 -16.78 -9.20 6.37
N PHE A 293 -16.66 -9.59 7.64
CA PHE A 293 -17.55 -10.60 8.23
C PHE A 293 -19.02 -10.15 8.25
N GLU A 294 -19.30 -8.89 8.58
CA GLU A 294 -20.67 -8.34 8.52
C GLU A 294 -21.24 -8.21 7.10
N LEU A 295 -20.35 -8.18 6.10
CA LEU A 295 -20.71 -8.26 4.68
C LEU A 295 -20.82 -9.72 4.19
N ASP A 296 -20.72 -10.72 5.06
CA ASP A 296 -20.71 -12.15 4.74
C ASP A 296 -19.49 -12.60 3.90
N ILE A 297 -18.37 -11.89 4.01
CA ILE A 297 -17.09 -12.26 3.41
C ILE A 297 -16.22 -12.89 4.51
N THR A 298 -16.09 -14.23 4.47
CA THR A 298 -15.41 -15.02 5.51
C THR A 298 -13.90 -15.16 5.33
N ASN A 299 -13.35 -14.70 4.21
CA ASN A 299 -11.93 -14.80 3.90
C ASN A 299 -11.10 -14.06 4.98
N LEU A 300 -10.18 -14.78 5.62
CA LEU A 300 -9.31 -14.22 6.65
C LEU A 300 -8.17 -13.43 6.03
N MET A 301 -7.94 -12.22 6.51
CA MET A 301 -6.77 -11.41 6.19
C MET A 301 -5.76 -11.49 7.32
N TYR A 302 -4.49 -11.67 6.98
CA TYR A 302 -3.42 -11.61 7.99
C TYR A 302 -2.12 -11.05 7.41
N ASN A 303 -1.33 -10.41 8.28
CA ASN A 303 0.02 -9.98 8.00
C ASN A 303 1.00 -10.84 8.82
N PRO A 304 1.72 -11.79 8.20
CA PRO A 304 2.63 -12.68 8.94
C PRO A 304 3.86 -11.96 9.53
N TYR A 305 4.07 -10.69 9.18
CA TYR A 305 5.24 -9.90 9.57
C TYR A 305 4.91 -8.71 10.45
N GLU A 306 3.70 -8.61 10.99
CA GLU A 306 3.29 -7.48 11.83
C GLU A 306 4.17 -7.29 13.09
N LEU A 307 4.75 -8.38 13.61
CA LEU A 307 5.68 -8.39 14.73
C LEU A 307 7.16 -8.51 14.33
N LYS A 308 7.48 -8.34 13.04
CA LYS A 308 8.85 -8.42 12.53
C LYS A 308 9.31 -7.07 11.97
N THR A 309 10.53 -6.70 12.32
CA THR A 309 11.27 -5.65 11.63
C THR A 309 11.59 -6.09 10.20
N LYS A 310 11.86 -5.11 9.32
CA LYS A 310 12.29 -5.42 7.96
C LYS A 310 13.62 -6.19 7.90
N GLY A 311 14.53 -5.93 8.85
CA GLY A 311 15.79 -6.67 8.98
C GLY A 311 15.57 -8.15 9.32
N GLU A 312 14.68 -8.44 10.26
CA GLU A 312 14.26 -9.81 10.63
C GLU A 312 13.60 -10.52 9.45
N MET A 313 12.72 -9.84 8.69
CA MET A 313 12.12 -10.43 7.49
C MET A 313 13.17 -10.89 6.47
N VAL A 314 14.23 -10.11 6.25
CA VAL A 314 15.30 -10.49 5.30
C VAL A 314 16.12 -11.66 5.85
N ALA A 315 16.45 -11.63 7.14
CA ALA A 315 17.24 -12.65 7.80
C ALA A 315 16.53 -14.01 7.87
N GLU A 316 15.21 -13.98 8.13
CA GLU A 316 14.38 -15.16 8.37
C GLU A 316 13.65 -15.66 7.12
N SER A 317 13.94 -15.08 5.94
CA SER A 317 13.41 -15.57 4.67
C SER A 317 13.64 -17.07 4.52
N ARG A 318 12.59 -17.81 4.14
CA ARG A 318 12.63 -19.27 4.01
C ARG A 318 13.54 -19.73 2.89
N ASN A 319 13.82 -18.86 1.91
CA ASN A 319 14.79 -19.12 0.86
C ASN A 319 15.73 -17.93 0.63
N PRO A 320 16.80 -17.79 1.45
CA PRO A 320 17.74 -16.68 1.35
C PRO A 320 18.49 -16.64 0.01
N ASN A 321 18.70 -17.78 -0.63
CA ASN A 321 19.40 -17.88 -1.91
C ASN A 321 18.58 -17.25 -3.03
N ILE A 322 17.29 -17.62 -3.15
CA ILE A 322 16.39 -17.01 -4.13
C ILE A 322 16.17 -15.53 -3.81
N LEU A 323 16.01 -15.18 -2.54
CA LEU A 323 15.88 -13.77 -2.15
C LEU A 323 17.08 -12.96 -2.61
N ARG A 324 18.32 -13.42 -2.36
CA ARG A 324 19.57 -12.74 -2.77
C ARG A 324 19.61 -12.48 -4.28
N GLN A 325 19.13 -13.42 -5.10
CA GLN A 325 19.06 -13.26 -6.55
C GLN A 325 18.07 -12.18 -7.00
N LEU A 326 17.01 -11.95 -6.21
CA LEU A 326 15.86 -11.11 -6.59
C LEU A 326 15.83 -9.75 -5.89
N ILE A 327 16.62 -9.52 -4.84
CA ILE A 327 16.59 -8.26 -4.08
C ILE A 327 16.67 -7.04 -5.01
N ASN A 328 17.58 -7.04 -5.99
CA ASN A 328 17.81 -5.89 -6.87
C ASN A 328 16.67 -5.66 -7.89
N THR A 329 15.79 -6.63 -8.10
CA THR A 329 14.62 -6.44 -8.98
C THR A 329 13.45 -5.80 -8.25
N SER A 330 13.34 -6.00 -6.93
CA SER A 330 12.32 -5.40 -6.08
C SER A 330 12.51 -3.89 -5.85
N CYS A 331 11.41 -3.16 -5.64
CA CYS A 331 11.44 -1.71 -5.42
C CYS A 331 10.61 -1.29 -4.20
N SER A 332 11.26 -0.65 -3.22
CA SER A 332 10.59 -0.11 -2.01
C SER A 332 10.40 1.40 -2.04
N CYS A 333 10.85 2.08 -3.11
CA CYS A 333 10.98 3.54 -3.12
C CYS A 333 9.64 4.25 -3.37
N ALA A 334 9.19 5.05 -2.40
CA ALA A 334 8.00 5.89 -2.54
C ALA A 334 8.19 7.11 -3.47
N LYS A 335 9.44 7.55 -3.70
CA LYS A 335 9.78 8.75 -4.48
C LYS A 335 10.47 8.44 -5.82
N ARG A 336 10.23 7.26 -6.40
CA ARG A 336 10.93 6.75 -7.61
C ARG A 336 10.79 7.63 -8.87
N SER A 337 9.75 8.44 -8.94
CA SER A 337 9.50 9.36 -10.07
C SER A 337 10.08 10.76 -9.86
N HIS A 338 10.59 11.07 -8.67
CA HIS A 338 11.16 12.37 -8.32
C HIS A 338 12.71 12.35 -8.40
N THR A 339 13.24 12.03 -9.58
CA THR A 339 14.67 11.80 -9.79
C THR A 339 15.52 13.08 -9.84
N HIS A 340 14.89 14.26 -9.90
CA HIS A 340 15.63 15.49 -10.14
C HIS A 340 16.60 15.87 -9.01
N TYR A 341 16.29 15.44 -7.78
CA TYR A 341 17.13 15.63 -6.59
C TYR A 341 18.19 14.54 -6.38
N TRP A 342 18.24 13.51 -7.23
CA TRP A 342 19.19 12.40 -7.06
C TRP A 342 20.58 12.83 -7.53
N ASP A 343 21.61 12.38 -6.82
CA ASP A 343 23.01 12.59 -7.17
C ASP A 343 23.40 11.75 -8.39
N THR A 344 22.99 10.49 -8.41
CA THR A 344 23.22 9.56 -9.50
C THR A 344 21.90 9.15 -10.15
N ARG A 345 21.91 9.07 -11.48
CA ARG A 345 20.78 8.59 -12.28
C ARG A 345 21.27 7.54 -13.24
N GLY A 346 20.48 6.49 -13.43
CA GLY A 346 20.78 5.42 -14.37
C GLY A 346 19.55 4.56 -14.61
N ARG A 347 19.54 3.79 -15.70
CA ARG A 347 18.43 2.89 -16.03
C ARG A 347 18.21 1.82 -14.94
N ASN A 348 19.27 1.48 -14.19
CA ASN A 348 19.25 0.46 -13.14
C ASN A 348 18.96 1.02 -11.74
N ILE A 349 19.00 2.34 -11.55
CA ILE A 349 18.77 2.96 -10.24
C ILE A 349 17.27 3.19 -10.06
N LYS A 350 16.65 2.43 -9.15
CA LYS A 350 15.21 2.47 -8.88
C LYS A 350 14.87 3.19 -7.57
N HIS A 351 15.84 3.34 -6.67
CA HIS A 351 15.62 3.82 -5.32
C HIS A 351 16.26 5.20 -5.13
N CYS A 352 15.57 6.11 -4.44
CA CYS A 352 16.12 7.44 -4.18
C CYS A 352 17.17 7.46 -3.06
N GLY A 353 17.18 6.45 -2.19
CA GLY A 353 18.07 6.35 -1.02
C GLY A 353 17.72 7.26 0.15
N MET A 354 16.86 8.28 -0.06
CA MET A 354 16.55 9.31 0.96
C MET A 354 15.19 9.15 1.66
N CYS A 355 14.21 8.51 1.03
CA CYS A 355 12.88 8.34 1.64
C CYS A 355 12.90 7.24 2.72
N LEU A 356 12.02 7.32 3.72
CA LEU A 356 11.96 6.35 4.82
C LEU A 356 11.89 4.88 4.34
N PRO A 357 11.06 4.50 3.35
CA PRO A 357 11.09 3.14 2.80
C PRO A 357 12.44 2.71 2.20
N CYS A 358 13.21 3.64 1.62
CA CYS A 358 14.57 3.36 1.16
C CYS A 358 15.54 3.18 2.33
N ILE A 359 15.43 4.02 3.37
CA ILE A 359 16.28 3.91 4.56
C ILE A 359 16.03 2.57 5.27
N TYR A 360 14.78 2.21 5.55
CA TYR A 360 14.47 0.91 6.17
C TYR A 360 14.94 -0.27 5.31
N ARG A 361 14.83 -0.16 3.97
CA ARG A 361 15.43 -1.15 3.07
C ARG A 361 16.94 -1.24 3.26
N ARG A 362 17.67 -0.13 3.23
CA ARG A 362 19.13 -0.12 3.40
C ARG A 362 19.56 -0.70 4.74
N VAL A 363 18.89 -0.30 5.82
CA VAL A 363 19.10 -0.87 7.16
C VAL A 363 18.90 -2.39 7.14
N SER A 364 17.78 -2.87 6.60
CA SER A 364 17.50 -4.32 6.52
C SER A 364 18.53 -5.09 5.70
N LEU A 365 18.99 -4.53 4.58
CA LEU A 365 19.99 -5.17 3.73
C LEU A 365 21.39 -5.11 4.36
N TYR A 366 21.73 -4.02 5.04
CA TYR A 366 23.02 -3.85 5.70
C TYR A 366 23.24 -4.92 6.77
N LEU A 367 22.23 -5.13 7.63
CA LEU A 367 22.28 -6.14 8.69
C LEU A 367 22.47 -7.56 8.17
N ASN A 368 22.12 -7.79 6.91
CA ASN A 368 22.23 -9.08 6.24
C ASN A 368 23.40 -9.16 5.26
N GLY A 369 24.29 -8.15 5.23
CA GLY A 369 25.46 -8.12 4.33
C GLY A 369 25.09 -7.99 2.85
N LEU A 370 23.98 -7.29 2.56
CA LEU A 370 23.35 -7.17 1.24
C LEU A 370 23.14 -5.71 0.79
N ASP A 371 23.52 -4.70 1.61
CA ASP A 371 23.39 -3.30 1.20
C ASP A 371 24.46 -2.92 0.18
N ASP A 372 24.05 -2.20 -0.86
CA ASP A 372 24.94 -1.62 -1.86
C ASP A 372 24.47 -0.20 -2.15
N ALA A 373 25.26 0.78 -1.72
CA ALA A 373 24.94 2.20 -1.89
C ALA A 373 24.80 2.59 -3.38
N ASN A 374 25.45 1.88 -4.31
CA ASN A 374 25.40 2.16 -5.74
C ASN A 374 24.05 1.85 -6.38
N GLN A 375 23.18 1.10 -5.70
CA GLN A 375 21.80 0.84 -6.16
C GLN A 375 20.85 2.03 -5.92
N TYR A 376 21.32 3.09 -5.25
CA TYR A 376 20.53 4.23 -4.84
C TYR A 376 20.96 5.52 -5.53
N GLY A 377 19.99 6.40 -5.82
CA GLY A 377 20.26 7.68 -6.46
C GLY A 377 21.02 8.66 -5.56
N THR A 378 20.90 8.52 -4.25
CA THR A 378 21.63 9.30 -3.26
C THR A 378 21.93 8.43 -2.06
N ASP A 379 23.20 8.38 -1.64
CA ASP A 379 23.58 7.87 -0.34
C ASP A 379 23.43 8.99 0.70
N VAL A 380 22.61 8.78 1.75
CA VAL A 380 22.36 9.80 2.77
C VAL A 380 23.59 10.14 3.61
N PHE A 381 24.63 9.29 3.59
CA PHE A 381 25.89 9.55 4.28
C PHE A 381 26.90 10.34 3.45
N ASN A 382 26.79 10.29 2.12
CA ASN A 382 27.78 10.83 1.17
C ASN A 382 27.15 11.60 0.01
N GLY A 383 25.95 12.15 0.22
CA GLY A 383 25.19 12.80 -0.84
C GLY A 383 25.77 14.16 -1.24
N GLN A 384 25.78 14.45 -2.54
CA GLN A 384 26.33 15.71 -3.08
C GLN A 384 25.28 16.84 -3.01
N ARG A 385 24.04 16.53 -3.40
CA ARG A 385 22.87 17.41 -3.36
C ARG A 385 22.05 17.23 -2.09
N PHE A 386 22.36 16.20 -1.31
CA PHE A 386 21.72 15.91 -0.03
C PHE A 386 22.55 16.46 1.11
N ASN A 387 22.25 17.70 1.49
CA ASN A 387 22.90 18.35 2.63
C ASN A 387 21.95 18.35 3.84
N ILE A 388 22.30 17.57 4.86
CA ILE A 388 21.51 17.45 6.09
C ILE A 388 21.48 18.75 6.92
N GLU A 389 22.49 19.61 6.79
CA GLU A 389 22.56 20.90 7.50
C GLU A 389 21.69 21.97 6.87
N ASN A 390 21.35 21.84 5.59
CA ASN A 390 20.53 22.82 4.92
C ASN A 390 19.05 22.63 5.33
N LEU A 391 18.62 23.41 6.31
CA LEU A 391 17.27 23.35 6.87
C LEU A 391 16.17 23.67 5.84
N ASN A 392 16.49 24.43 4.78
CA ASN A 392 15.58 24.80 3.70
C ASN A 392 15.31 23.63 2.73
N LEU A 393 16.17 22.61 2.70
CA LEU A 393 15.93 21.44 1.86
C LEU A 393 14.85 20.53 2.48
N LYS A 394 13.85 20.20 1.65
CA LYS A 394 12.80 19.25 2.00
C LYS A 394 13.27 17.80 1.98
N SER A 395 14.25 17.44 1.13
CA SER A 395 14.72 16.05 0.97
C SER A 395 15.31 15.44 2.25
N PRO A 396 16.12 16.14 3.07
CA PRO A 396 16.69 15.59 4.29
C PRO A 396 15.76 15.66 5.50
N ARG A 397 14.57 16.27 5.39
CA ARG A 397 13.66 16.49 6.52
C ARG A 397 13.29 15.18 7.24
N ASP A 398 12.89 14.16 6.47
CA ASP A 398 12.53 12.86 7.04
C ASP A 398 13.72 12.18 7.74
N PHE A 399 14.91 12.26 7.12
CA PHE A 399 16.13 11.68 7.71
C PHE A 399 16.58 12.43 8.96
N ARG A 400 16.56 13.77 8.98
CA ARG A 400 16.79 14.58 10.19
C ARG A 400 15.87 14.17 11.33
N THR A 401 14.59 13.99 11.00
CA THR A 401 13.57 13.57 11.98
C THR A 401 13.90 12.18 12.53
N LEU A 402 14.35 11.26 11.66
CA LEU A 402 14.77 9.92 12.06
C LEU A 402 16.00 9.95 12.99
N LEU A 403 17.01 10.76 12.68
CA LEU A 403 18.20 10.89 13.53
C LEU A 403 17.86 11.46 14.91
N GLU A 404 16.98 12.46 14.97
CA GLU A 404 16.49 13.01 16.24
C GLU A 404 15.69 11.96 17.03
N PHE A 405 14.85 11.18 16.36
CA PHE A 405 14.10 10.09 17.00
C PHE A 405 15.03 9.04 17.61
N ILE A 406 16.10 8.68 16.89
CA ILE A 406 17.15 7.77 17.38
C ILE A 406 17.92 8.39 18.55
N ARG A 407 18.32 9.66 18.43
CA ARG A 407 19.06 10.39 19.48
C ARG A 407 18.28 10.44 20.79
N ARG A 408 16.96 10.65 20.72
CA ARG A 408 16.08 10.65 21.90
C ARG A 408 16.00 9.29 22.58
N ARG A 409 16.15 8.20 21.80
CA ARG A 409 16.00 6.81 22.21
C ARG A 409 14.83 6.62 23.20
N PRO A 410 13.57 6.74 22.75
CA PRO A 410 12.42 6.61 23.64
C PRO A 410 12.41 5.25 24.35
N SER A 411 11.99 5.23 25.61
CA SER A 411 11.77 3.97 26.33
C SER A 411 10.61 3.18 25.73
N ILE A 412 10.54 1.87 26.01
CA ILE A 412 9.42 1.01 25.59
C ILE A 412 8.08 1.60 26.04
N GLU A 413 7.96 2.04 27.30
CA GLU A 413 6.73 2.67 27.82
C GLU A 413 6.34 3.93 27.01
N SER A 414 7.33 4.75 26.61
CA SER A 414 7.07 5.92 25.77
C SER A 414 6.60 5.51 24.36
N ILE A 415 7.12 4.41 23.82
CA ILE A 415 6.70 3.86 22.53
C ILE A 415 5.27 3.33 22.63
N GLU A 416 4.96 2.54 23.66
CA GLU A 416 3.61 2.02 23.92
C GLU A 416 2.57 3.15 24.00
N LYS A 417 2.88 4.21 24.76
CA LYS A 417 2.03 5.38 24.87
C LYS A 417 1.80 6.06 23.51
N GLU A 418 2.84 6.21 22.70
CA GLU A 418 2.71 6.83 21.38
C GLU A 418 1.90 5.95 20.41
N LEU A 419 2.05 4.63 20.47
CA LEU A 419 1.26 3.69 19.70
C LEU A 419 -0.24 3.79 20.05
N LEU A 420 -0.58 3.88 21.33
CA LEU A 420 -1.96 4.12 21.79
C LEU A 420 -2.50 5.47 21.28
N ILE A 421 -1.71 6.53 21.37
CA ILE A 421 -2.09 7.86 20.84
C ILE A 421 -2.30 7.82 19.31
N ASN A 422 -1.54 6.98 18.59
CA ASN A 422 -1.72 6.80 17.14
C ASN A 422 -2.91 5.90 16.78
N GLY A 423 -3.65 5.41 17.79
CA GLY A 423 -4.91 4.70 17.60
C GLY A 423 -4.76 3.18 17.56
N MET A 424 -3.72 2.61 18.17
CA MET A 424 -3.67 1.18 18.45
C MET A 424 -4.75 0.80 19.47
N CYS A 425 -5.71 -0.03 19.05
CA CYS A 425 -6.79 -0.52 19.90
C CYS A 425 -6.49 -1.84 20.61
N GLU A 426 -5.54 -2.64 20.11
CA GLU A 426 -5.20 -3.96 20.66
C GLU A 426 -4.19 -3.83 21.81
N VAL A 427 -4.68 -3.42 22.99
CA VAL A 427 -3.85 -3.11 24.15
C VAL A 427 -3.07 -4.33 24.66
N SER A 428 -3.60 -5.54 24.52
CA SER A 428 -2.94 -6.78 24.97
C SER A 428 -1.61 -7.04 24.28
N ARG A 429 -1.44 -6.58 23.03
CA ARG A 429 -0.24 -6.79 22.21
C ARG A 429 0.63 -5.54 22.08
N ILE A 430 0.27 -4.44 22.76
CA ILE A 430 0.95 -3.14 22.62
C ILE A 430 2.45 -3.25 22.91
N HIS A 431 2.83 -4.07 23.88
CA HIS A 431 4.21 -4.32 24.27
C HIS A 431 5.00 -4.99 23.14
N GLU A 432 4.43 -6.01 22.50
CA GLU A 432 5.07 -6.71 21.38
C GLU A 432 5.33 -5.76 20.21
N TYR A 433 4.37 -4.90 19.89
CA TYR A 433 4.53 -3.85 18.88
C TYR A 433 5.58 -2.81 19.27
N ALA A 434 5.64 -2.42 20.54
CA ALA A 434 6.67 -1.50 21.02
C ALA A 434 8.08 -2.09 20.91
N LEU A 435 8.23 -3.39 21.18
CA LEU A 435 9.50 -4.10 20.98
C LEU A 435 9.92 -4.12 19.51
N VAL A 436 8.99 -4.18 18.53
CA VAL A 436 9.35 -4.06 17.10
C VAL A 436 9.97 -2.70 16.79
N VAL A 437 9.39 -1.62 17.34
CA VAL A 437 9.91 -0.26 17.15
C VAL A 437 11.29 -0.14 17.78
N ASP A 438 11.48 -0.65 19.00
CA ASP A 438 12.77 -0.62 19.70
C ASP A 438 13.87 -1.38 18.96
N ARG A 439 13.58 -2.61 18.50
CA ARG A 439 14.51 -3.38 17.65
C ARG A 439 14.79 -2.66 16.32
N THR A 440 13.80 -1.99 15.74
CA THR A 440 14.03 -1.14 14.55
C THR A 440 15.04 -0.03 14.87
N LEU A 441 14.94 0.61 16.04
CA LEU A 441 15.89 1.65 16.44
C LEU A 441 17.31 1.10 16.57
N ASP A 442 17.49 -0.08 17.18
CA ASP A 442 18.80 -0.74 17.26
C ASP A 442 19.39 -1.00 15.88
N GLN A 443 18.56 -1.50 14.97
CA GLN A 443 18.95 -1.78 13.60
C GLN A 443 19.42 -0.52 12.85
N ILE A 444 18.71 0.61 13.02
CA ILE A 444 19.11 1.87 12.40
C ILE A 444 20.39 2.42 13.06
N ILE A 445 20.52 2.34 14.39
CA ILE A 445 21.73 2.75 15.11
C ILE A 445 22.95 1.98 14.60
N ALA A 446 22.84 0.66 14.46
CA ALA A 446 23.91 -0.19 13.95
C ALA A 446 24.34 0.26 12.53
N TRP A 447 23.37 0.50 11.65
CA TRP A 447 23.64 0.99 10.30
C TRP A 447 24.31 2.36 10.27
N VAL A 448 23.81 3.33 11.06
CA VAL A 448 24.40 4.68 11.16
C VAL A 448 25.78 4.64 11.78
N ASN A 449 26.01 3.81 12.80
CA ASN A 449 27.32 3.68 13.43
C ASN A 449 28.38 3.14 12.47
N ALA A 450 28.00 2.17 11.64
CA ALA A 450 28.92 1.56 10.68
C ALA A 450 29.16 2.41 9.43
N SER A 451 28.12 3.05 8.91
CA SER A 451 28.17 3.70 7.58
C SER A 451 28.16 5.23 7.63
N GLY A 452 27.78 5.82 8.77
CA GLY A 452 27.64 7.26 8.91
C GLY A 452 28.98 7.99 9.06
N ASN A 453 29.03 9.21 8.52
CA ASN A 453 30.12 10.15 8.80
C ASN A 453 29.98 10.75 10.22
N ASP A 454 31.03 11.39 10.71
CA ASP A 454 31.10 11.93 12.08
C ASP A 454 29.97 12.95 12.39
N ASP A 455 29.54 13.72 11.40
CA ASP A 455 28.45 14.68 11.57
C ASP A 455 27.10 13.97 11.80
N ILE A 456 26.80 12.98 10.97
CA ILE A 456 25.56 12.19 11.09
C ILE A 456 25.54 11.39 12.39
N LYS A 457 26.67 10.80 12.80
CA LYS A 457 26.80 10.12 14.10
C LYS A 457 26.53 11.08 15.26
N ARG A 458 27.10 12.28 15.23
CA ARG A 458 26.86 13.32 16.23
C ARG A 458 25.39 13.73 16.31
N LYS A 459 24.73 13.91 15.16
CA LYS A 459 23.28 14.21 15.10
C LYS A 459 22.43 13.07 15.63
N ALA A 460 22.82 11.82 15.39
CA ALA A 460 22.17 10.63 15.94
C ALA A 460 22.46 10.41 17.44
N GLY A 461 23.39 11.17 18.04
CA GLY A 461 23.82 10.95 19.43
C GLY A 461 24.73 9.73 19.62
N ILE A 462 25.32 9.22 18.53
CA ILE A 462 26.27 8.09 18.53
C ILE A 462 27.68 8.67 18.68
N ARG A 463 28.45 8.13 19.62
CA ARG A 463 29.82 8.58 19.94
C ARG A 463 30.87 7.76 19.23
#